data_AF-A0A6U6DZC1-F1
#
_entry.id   AF-A0A6U6DZC1-F1
#
_cell.length_a   1.000
_cell.length_b   1.000
_cell.length_c   1.000
_cell.angle_alpha   90.00
_cell.angle_beta   90.00
_cell.angle_gamma   90.00
#
_symmetry.space_group_name_H-M   'P 1'
#
loop_
_entity.id
_entity.type
_entity.pdbx_description
1 polymer ?
#
loop_
_entity_poly.entity_id
_entity_poly.type
_entity_poly.pdbx_seq_one_letter_code
_entity_poly.pdbx_strand_id
1 'polypeptide(L)'
;MKDLSSAPPILKPSERPALFVADSLDDWVKNEGLGHKGLLAKRPFSGAWDKFDRDIEASYSHIGEDRKLNARVAVNERLRENLLATTDKLLDAARLPKSLCEQMRSDACSLGCTVSKLCPSIRALDVKIEIFGEHTCSRWHQDHFVGRALVSYTGAIGTEYTRDSNVDFWELKHCGNNDHIIRDVGEIESVDVGDFLFIMGSKFHKGTGGLIHKSPEKRYHKDGRIVNRLVLKVDIPS
;
A
#
# COMPACT_ATOMS: atom_id res chain seq x y z
N MET A 1 38.16 11.98 21.21
CA MET A 1 37.97 12.13 19.75
C MET A 1 37.20 10.92 19.26
N LYS A 2 35.92 11.07 18.90
CA LYS A 2 35.16 10.01 18.24
C LYS A 2 35.44 10.11 16.75
N ASP A 3 36.04 9.06 16.21
CA ASP A 3 36.36 8.93 14.79
C ASP A 3 35.05 8.86 13.99
N LEU A 4 34.69 9.97 13.33
CA LEU A 4 33.44 10.18 12.58
C LEU A 4 33.65 10.03 11.07
N SER A 5 34.54 9.13 10.62
CA SER A 5 34.97 9.11 9.21
C SER A 5 35.03 7.71 8.57
N SER A 6 34.06 6.83 8.85
CA SER A 6 33.80 5.70 7.94
C SER A 6 32.41 5.87 7.32
N ALA A 7 32.39 6.14 6.01
CA ALA A 7 31.15 6.07 5.25
C ALA A 7 30.58 4.64 5.36
N PRO A 8 29.25 4.49 5.51
CA PRO A 8 28.65 3.16 5.62
C PRO A 8 29.00 2.31 4.39
N PRO A 9 29.24 1.00 4.57
CA PRO A 9 29.56 0.11 3.47
C PRO A 9 28.43 0.09 2.43
N ILE A 10 28.78 0.16 1.15
CA ILE A 10 27.82 0.03 0.05
C ILE A 10 27.32 -1.41 0.03
N LEU A 11 26.06 -1.62 0.44
CA LEU A 11 25.41 -2.93 0.39
C LEU A 11 25.29 -3.43 -1.06
N LYS A 12 25.52 -4.73 -1.26
CA LYS A 12 25.25 -5.38 -2.55
C LYS A 12 23.76 -5.25 -2.87
N PRO A 13 23.37 -5.16 -4.17
CA PRO A 13 21.97 -5.04 -4.54
C PRO A 13 21.05 -6.11 -3.93
N SER A 14 21.54 -7.35 -3.75
CA SER A 14 20.80 -8.47 -3.14
C SER A 14 20.59 -8.36 -1.63
N GLU A 15 21.36 -7.49 -0.96
CA GLU A 15 21.34 -7.30 0.49
C GLU A 15 20.56 -6.04 0.87
N ARG A 16 20.12 -5.24 -0.11
CA ARG A 16 19.33 -4.03 0.16
C ARG A 16 17.93 -4.42 0.61
N PRO A 17 17.36 -3.72 1.62
CA PRO A 17 15.96 -3.86 1.97
C PRO A 17 15.05 -3.64 0.75
N ALA A 18 13.92 -4.34 0.70
CA ALA A 18 12.95 -4.15 -0.38
C ALA A 18 12.33 -2.73 -0.35
N LEU A 19 12.11 -2.21 0.86
CA LEU A 19 11.50 -0.91 1.10
C LEU A 19 12.53 0.10 1.64
N PHE A 20 12.40 1.34 1.19
CA PHE A 20 12.99 2.49 1.88
C PHE A 20 12.05 2.92 3.01
N VAL A 21 12.54 2.90 4.25
CA VAL A 21 11.76 3.36 5.42
C VAL A 21 12.04 4.83 5.64
N ALA A 22 11.03 5.64 5.41
CA ALA A 22 11.03 7.09 5.54
C ALA A 22 10.41 7.53 6.87
N ASP A 23 10.88 8.68 7.38
CA ASP A 23 10.28 9.34 8.54
C ASP A 23 8.95 10.03 8.19
N SER A 24 8.78 10.44 6.93
CA SER A 24 7.60 11.15 6.44
C SER A 24 7.32 10.90 4.95
N LEU A 25 6.13 11.30 4.49
CA LEU A 25 5.81 11.29 3.05
C LEU A 25 6.68 12.24 2.23
N ASP A 26 7.19 13.32 2.82
CA ASP A 26 8.07 14.26 2.12
C ASP A 26 9.45 13.63 1.83
N ASP A 27 9.85 12.60 2.57
CA ASP A 27 11.08 11.87 2.28
C ASP A 27 10.95 10.94 1.07
N TRP A 28 9.72 10.58 0.66
CA TRP A 28 9.50 9.74 -0.52
C TRP A 28 9.93 10.40 -1.82
N VAL A 29 9.93 11.73 -1.88
CA VAL A 29 10.39 12.48 -3.08
C VAL A 29 11.90 12.68 -3.11
N LYS A 30 12.63 12.28 -2.05
CA LYS A 30 14.09 12.33 -2.04
C LYS A 30 14.67 11.20 -2.89
N ASN A 31 15.84 11.44 -3.49
CA ASN A 31 16.47 10.49 -4.40
C ASN A 31 16.84 9.15 -3.74
N GLU A 32 17.04 9.13 -2.43
CA GLU A 32 17.44 7.94 -1.66
C GLU A 32 16.42 6.80 -1.77
N GLY A 33 15.12 7.14 -1.74
CA GLY A 33 14.04 6.15 -1.84
C GLY A 33 13.93 5.50 -3.24
N LEU A 34 14.38 6.18 -4.29
CA LEU A 34 14.22 5.72 -5.67
C LEU A 34 15.05 4.48 -6.02
N GLY A 35 16.04 4.14 -5.19
CA GLY A 35 16.82 2.90 -5.32
C GLY A 35 16.15 1.64 -4.78
N HIS A 36 14.96 1.76 -4.17
CA HIS A 36 14.20 0.68 -3.55
C HIS A 36 12.99 0.29 -4.40
N LYS A 37 12.29 -0.80 -4.05
CA LYS A 37 11.10 -1.29 -4.77
C LYS A 37 9.81 -0.72 -4.21
N GLY A 38 9.85 -0.17 -3.01
CA GLY A 38 8.76 0.53 -2.40
C GLY A 38 9.25 1.49 -1.31
N LEU A 39 8.34 2.31 -0.83
CA LEU A 39 8.61 3.33 0.18
C LEU A 39 7.60 3.13 1.32
N LEU A 40 8.08 3.13 2.54
CA LEU A 40 7.26 2.98 3.75
C LEU A 40 7.40 4.25 4.57
N ALA A 41 6.29 4.86 4.98
CA ALA A 41 6.30 5.87 6.03
C ALA A 41 5.49 5.35 7.22
N LYS A 42 6.18 5.10 8.33
CA LYS A 42 5.56 4.61 9.56
C LYS A 42 4.80 5.72 10.26
N ARG A 43 3.64 5.41 10.85
CA ARG A 43 2.84 6.40 11.57
C ARG A 43 2.78 6.12 13.07
N PRO A 44 2.62 7.15 13.92
CA PRO A 44 2.60 6.99 15.38
C PRO A 44 1.47 6.11 15.94
N PHE A 45 0.49 5.76 15.11
CA PHE A 45 -0.68 4.97 15.48
C PHE A 45 -0.79 3.67 14.66
N SER A 46 0.34 3.17 14.14
CA SER A 46 0.40 1.87 13.49
C SER A 46 -0.12 0.78 14.45
N GLY A 47 -0.97 -0.12 13.93
CA GLY A 47 -1.58 -1.20 14.71
C GLY A 47 -2.70 -0.81 15.68
N ALA A 48 -3.15 0.45 15.71
CA ALA A 48 -4.19 0.93 16.65
C ALA A 48 -5.58 1.14 16.01
N TRP A 49 -5.86 0.51 14.86
CA TRP A 49 -7.11 0.73 14.12
C TRP A 49 -8.22 -0.31 14.38
N ASP A 50 -7.94 -1.37 15.14
CA ASP A 50 -8.92 -2.40 15.54
C ASP A 50 -10.20 -1.83 16.18
N LYS A 51 -10.13 -0.61 16.75
CA LYS A 51 -11.30 0.06 17.33
C LYS A 51 -12.42 0.33 16.33
N PHE A 52 -12.11 0.41 15.02
CA PHE A 52 -13.09 0.66 13.98
C PHE A 52 -13.61 -0.62 13.31
N ASP A 53 -13.06 -1.80 13.65
CA ASP A 53 -13.50 -3.07 13.05
C ASP A 53 -15.00 -3.27 13.22
N ARG A 54 -15.50 -3.05 14.45
CA ARG A 54 -16.94 -3.16 14.76
C ARG A 54 -17.80 -2.17 13.98
N ASP A 55 -17.33 -0.94 13.81
CA ASP A 55 -18.09 0.09 13.11
C ASP A 55 -18.12 -0.18 11.61
N ILE A 56 -17.01 -0.66 11.04
CA ILE A 56 -16.94 -1.09 9.65
C ILE A 56 -17.84 -2.31 9.45
N GLU A 57 -17.76 -3.33 10.28
CA GLU A 57 -18.68 -4.47 10.23
C GLU A 57 -20.14 -4.05 10.33
N ALA A 58 -20.48 -3.09 11.20
CA ALA A 58 -21.85 -2.60 11.34
C ALA A 58 -22.34 -1.80 10.11
N SER A 59 -21.44 -1.08 9.42
CA SER A 59 -21.74 -0.34 8.20
C SER A 59 -22.03 -1.26 7.00
N TYR A 60 -21.63 -2.54 7.06
CA TYR A 60 -21.79 -3.50 5.97
C TYR A 60 -22.70 -4.66 6.40
N SER A 61 -23.96 -4.61 5.94
CA SER A 61 -25.02 -5.56 6.30
C SER A 61 -24.74 -7.01 5.95
N HIS A 62 -23.76 -7.26 5.07
CA HIS A 62 -23.35 -8.58 4.64
C HIS A 62 -21.85 -8.74 4.87
N ILE A 63 -21.51 -9.48 5.92
CA ILE A 63 -20.13 -9.80 6.24
C ILE A 63 -19.56 -10.69 5.14
N GLY A 64 -18.36 -10.35 4.66
CA GLY A 64 -17.71 -11.05 3.55
C GLY A 64 -17.98 -10.49 2.15
N GLU A 65 -18.88 -9.51 1.99
CA GLU A 65 -19.05 -8.82 0.72
C GLU A 65 -17.87 -7.90 0.41
N ASP A 66 -17.35 -8.03 -0.81
CA ASP A 66 -16.36 -7.09 -1.32
C ASP A 66 -17.04 -5.85 -1.88
N ARG A 67 -16.46 -4.69 -1.57
CA ARG A 67 -16.91 -3.43 -2.13
C ARG A 67 -15.73 -2.66 -2.68
N LYS A 68 -15.90 -2.16 -3.90
CA LYS A 68 -14.91 -1.35 -4.58
C LYS A 68 -15.55 -0.06 -5.07
N LEU A 69 -15.08 1.05 -4.52
CA LEU A 69 -15.43 2.38 -4.96
C LEU A 69 -14.18 3.00 -5.58
N ASN A 70 -14.28 3.54 -6.78
CA ASN A 70 -13.15 4.18 -7.44
C ASN A 70 -13.58 5.41 -8.21
N ALA A 71 -12.68 6.39 -8.27
CA ALA A 71 -12.84 7.57 -9.10
C ALA A 71 -11.48 8.05 -9.60
N ARG A 72 -11.49 8.64 -10.78
CA ARG A 72 -10.29 9.19 -11.44
C ARG A 72 -10.18 10.67 -11.15
N VAL A 73 -8.99 11.11 -10.76
CA VAL A 73 -8.67 12.49 -10.38
C VAL A 73 -7.63 13.05 -11.35
N ALA A 74 -7.92 14.20 -11.94
CA ALA A 74 -6.97 14.89 -12.82
C ALA A 74 -5.81 15.51 -12.01
N VAL A 75 -4.58 15.38 -12.53
CA VAL A 75 -3.38 16.00 -11.98
C VAL A 75 -3.13 17.32 -12.70
N ASN A 76 -3.44 18.42 -12.02
CA ASN A 76 -3.31 19.79 -12.48
C ASN A 76 -3.11 20.73 -11.29
N GLU A 77 -3.15 22.05 -11.51
CA GLU A 77 -3.00 23.07 -10.48
C GLU A 77 -4.05 23.00 -9.36
N ARG A 78 -5.16 22.30 -9.58
CA ARG A 78 -6.24 22.07 -8.62
C ARG A 78 -6.26 20.65 -8.04
N LEU A 79 -5.13 19.93 -8.10
CA LEU A 79 -5.04 18.53 -7.68
C LEU A 79 -5.59 18.32 -6.27
N ARG A 80 -5.23 19.21 -5.33
CA ARG A 80 -5.65 19.10 -3.94
C ARG A 80 -7.17 19.19 -3.80
N GLU A 81 -7.79 20.18 -4.41
CA GLU A 81 -9.24 20.36 -4.40
C GLU A 81 -9.95 19.19 -5.08
N ASN A 82 -9.40 18.70 -6.20
CA ASN A 82 -9.96 17.57 -6.94
C ASN A 82 -9.88 16.27 -6.11
N LEU A 83 -8.77 16.03 -5.41
CA LEU A 83 -8.60 14.88 -4.51
C LEU A 83 -9.62 14.93 -3.38
N LEU A 84 -9.75 16.08 -2.71
CA LEU A 84 -10.69 16.24 -1.60
C LEU A 84 -12.13 16.02 -2.07
N ALA A 85 -12.57 16.71 -3.12
CA ALA A 85 -13.94 16.60 -3.63
C ALA A 85 -14.27 15.18 -4.14
N THR A 86 -13.30 14.51 -4.76
CA THR A 86 -13.48 13.12 -5.22
C THR A 86 -13.54 12.15 -4.06
N THR A 87 -12.66 12.31 -3.08
CA THR A 87 -12.61 11.45 -1.90
C THR A 87 -13.87 11.61 -1.04
N ASP A 88 -14.37 12.83 -0.89
CA ASP A 88 -15.63 13.11 -0.18
C ASP A 88 -16.80 12.32 -0.79
N LYS A 89 -16.94 12.31 -2.14
CA LYS A 89 -17.95 11.51 -2.83
C LYS A 89 -17.81 10.00 -2.60
N LEU A 90 -16.57 9.50 -2.60
CA LEU A 90 -16.30 8.07 -2.35
C LEU A 90 -16.66 7.70 -0.90
N LEU A 91 -16.32 8.56 0.07
CA LEU A 91 -16.59 8.36 1.49
C LEU A 91 -18.09 8.44 1.82
N ASP A 92 -18.81 9.38 1.20
CA ASP A 92 -20.27 9.48 1.31
C ASP A 92 -20.94 8.18 0.81
N ALA A 93 -20.45 7.64 -0.31
CA ALA A 93 -20.92 6.35 -0.82
C ALA A 93 -20.53 5.20 0.12
N ALA A 94 -19.35 5.24 0.73
CA ALA A 94 -18.84 4.20 1.62
C ALA A 94 -19.62 4.09 2.95
N ARG A 95 -20.29 5.16 3.41
CA ARG A 95 -21.07 5.17 4.66
C ARG A 95 -20.25 4.69 5.88
N LEU A 96 -19.00 5.14 5.95
CA LEU A 96 -18.07 4.83 7.03
C LEU A 96 -18.25 5.81 8.21
N PRO A 97 -17.74 5.48 9.41
CA PRO A 97 -17.72 6.40 10.55
C PRO A 97 -17.06 7.74 10.22
N LYS A 98 -17.64 8.83 10.71
CA LYS A 98 -17.20 10.20 10.38
C LYS A 98 -15.70 10.43 10.65
N SER A 99 -15.21 9.99 11.81
CA SER A 99 -13.79 10.16 12.18
C SER A 99 -12.84 9.37 11.25
N LEU A 100 -13.25 8.19 10.79
CA LEU A 100 -12.52 7.42 9.81
C LEU A 100 -12.55 8.10 8.43
N CYS A 101 -13.71 8.63 8.01
CA CYS A 101 -13.82 9.42 6.79
C CYS A 101 -12.87 10.63 6.81
N GLU A 102 -12.81 11.38 7.92
CA GLU A 102 -11.90 12.51 8.09
C GLU A 102 -10.44 12.09 7.93
N GLN A 103 -10.04 10.96 8.50
CA GLN A 103 -8.69 10.42 8.33
C GLN A 103 -8.41 10.01 6.89
N MET A 104 -9.27 9.20 6.28
CA MET A 104 -9.11 8.71 4.91
C MET A 104 -9.06 9.86 3.89
N ARG A 105 -9.84 10.92 4.13
CA ARG A 105 -9.82 12.15 3.33
C ARG A 105 -8.46 12.84 3.39
N SER A 106 -7.90 12.98 4.60
CA SER A 106 -6.58 13.56 4.81
C SER A 106 -5.48 12.71 4.16
N ASP A 107 -5.56 11.39 4.34
CA ASP A 107 -4.59 10.43 3.82
C ASP A 107 -4.61 10.40 2.28
N ALA A 108 -5.79 10.38 1.64
CA ALA A 108 -5.94 10.40 0.19
C ALA A 108 -5.34 11.68 -0.42
N CYS A 109 -5.58 12.82 0.22
CA CYS A 109 -5.01 14.10 -0.19
C CYS A 109 -3.47 14.09 -0.06
N SER A 110 -2.96 13.58 1.06
CA SER A 110 -1.53 13.56 1.35
C SER A 110 -0.79 12.62 0.40
N LEU A 111 -1.27 11.39 0.26
CA LEU A 111 -0.75 10.42 -0.69
C LEU A 111 -0.82 10.93 -2.12
N GLY A 112 -1.99 11.43 -2.57
CA GLY A 112 -2.18 11.93 -3.92
C GLY A 112 -1.23 13.06 -4.31
N CYS A 113 -1.06 14.04 -3.43
CA CYS A 113 -0.10 15.14 -3.63
C CYS A 113 1.35 14.67 -3.59
N THR A 114 1.68 13.68 -2.76
CA THR A 114 3.04 13.12 -2.71
C THR A 114 3.35 12.30 -3.96
N VAL A 115 2.49 11.37 -4.35
CA VAL A 115 2.73 10.51 -5.52
C VAL A 115 2.78 11.30 -6.83
N SER A 116 2.03 12.40 -6.95
CA SER A 116 2.13 13.28 -8.12
C SER A 116 3.49 13.98 -8.23
N LYS A 117 4.15 14.26 -7.10
CA LYS A 117 5.53 14.78 -7.09
C LYS A 117 6.55 13.69 -7.43
N LEU A 118 6.34 12.45 -6.98
CA LEU A 118 7.20 11.33 -7.35
C LEU A 118 7.16 11.04 -8.86
N CYS A 119 6.00 11.18 -9.49
CA CYS A 119 5.77 10.90 -10.90
C CYS A 119 5.22 12.13 -11.64
N PRO A 120 6.05 13.17 -11.90
CA PRO A 120 5.57 14.46 -12.40
C PRO A 120 4.96 14.43 -13.82
N SER A 121 5.18 13.35 -14.58
CA SER A 121 4.65 13.18 -15.94
C SER A 121 3.21 12.64 -15.99
N ILE A 122 2.62 12.27 -14.85
CA ILE A 122 1.29 11.65 -14.81
C ILE A 122 0.21 12.72 -14.98
N ARG A 123 -0.90 12.34 -15.62
CA ARG A 123 -2.02 13.26 -15.87
C ARG A 123 -3.24 12.98 -15.00
N ALA A 124 -3.28 11.81 -14.37
CA ALA A 124 -4.39 11.40 -13.53
C ALA A 124 -3.93 10.36 -12.49
N LEU A 125 -4.69 10.29 -11.41
CA LEU A 125 -4.62 9.27 -10.36
C LEU A 125 -5.96 8.54 -10.28
N ASP A 126 -5.96 7.27 -9.91
CA ASP A 126 -7.18 6.56 -9.54
C ASP A 126 -7.23 6.40 -8.02
N VAL A 127 -8.20 7.05 -7.37
CA VAL A 127 -8.44 6.92 -5.93
C VAL A 127 -9.47 5.82 -5.71
N LYS A 128 -9.18 4.88 -4.80
CA LYS A 128 -10.02 3.72 -4.53
C LYS A 128 -10.20 3.52 -3.03
N ILE A 129 -11.44 3.20 -2.66
CA ILE A 129 -11.79 2.67 -1.34
C ILE A 129 -12.27 1.25 -1.56
N GLU A 130 -11.53 0.29 -1.03
CA GLU A 130 -11.79 -1.13 -1.20
C GLU A 130 -12.01 -1.79 0.16
N ILE A 131 -13.05 -2.59 0.26
CA ILE A 131 -13.33 -3.45 1.40
C ILE A 131 -13.25 -4.87 0.88
N PHE A 132 -12.34 -5.65 1.46
CA PHE A 132 -12.14 -7.03 1.13
C PHE A 132 -12.71 -7.92 2.23
N GLY A 133 -13.64 -8.78 1.85
CA GLY A 133 -14.01 -9.96 2.61
C GLY A 133 -13.36 -11.16 1.95
N GLU A 134 -14.13 -11.86 1.10
CA GLU A 134 -13.70 -13.13 0.53
C GLU A 134 -12.71 -13.01 -0.63
N HIS A 135 -12.72 -11.93 -1.42
CA HIS A 135 -11.83 -11.84 -2.59
C HIS A 135 -10.59 -11.00 -2.27
N THR A 136 -9.62 -11.63 -1.59
CA THR A 136 -8.29 -11.04 -1.36
C THR A 136 -7.30 -11.43 -2.47
N CYS A 137 -6.38 -10.53 -2.82
CA CYS A 137 -5.25 -10.84 -3.70
C CYS A 137 -4.20 -11.67 -2.95
N SER A 138 -4.48 -12.96 -2.75
CA SER A 138 -3.61 -13.88 -2.01
C SER A 138 -2.38 -14.33 -2.79
N ARG A 139 -2.28 -14.00 -4.08
CA ARG A 139 -1.15 -14.40 -4.93
C ARG A 139 -0.01 -13.40 -4.86
N TRP A 140 1.21 -13.90 -4.75
CA TRP A 140 2.42 -13.10 -4.93
C TRP A 140 2.48 -12.55 -6.35
N HIS A 141 2.63 -11.23 -6.49
CA HIS A 141 2.67 -10.58 -7.79
C HIS A 141 3.46 -9.27 -7.77
N GLN A 142 3.72 -8.76 -8.97
CA GLN A 142 4.10 -7.36 -9.21
C GLN A 142 2.90 -6.61 -9.78
N ASP A 143 2.69 -5.40 -9.31
CA ASP A 143 1.68 -4.53 -9.89
C ASP A 143 2.06 -4.14 -11.32
N HIS A 144 1.13 -4.28 -12.28
CA HIS A 144 1.32 -3.83 -13.66
C HIS A 144 0.96 -2.34 -13.86
N PHE A 145 1.23 -1.53 -12.84
CA PHE A 145 1.02 -0.08 -12.79
C PHE A 145 2.36 0.65 -12.81
N VAL A 146 2.33 2.00 -12.88
CA VAL A 146 3.53 2.78 -12.58
C VAL A 146 3.83 2.67 -11.08
N GLY A 147 2.82 2.84 -10.23
CA GLY A 147 2.93 2.62 -8.80
C GLY A 147 1.58 2.72 -8.11
N ARG A 148 1.54 2.35 -6.83
CA ARG A 148 0.36 2.40 -5.97
C ARG A 148 0.76 2.85 -4.59
N ALA A 149 0.16 3.93 -4.10
CA ALA A 149 0.16 4.23 -2.68
C ALA A 149 -1.05 3.59 -2.02
N LEU A 150 -0.90 3.02 -0.83
CA LEU A 150 -2.01 2.44 -0.08
C LEU A 150 -1.87 2.61 1.43
N VAL A 151 -3.00 2.51 2.10
CA VAL A 151 -3.15 2.47 3.56
C VAL A 151 -4.21 1.43 3.88
N SER A 152 -3.89 0.50 4.78
CA SER A 152 -4.90 -0.40 5.35
C SER A 152 -5.39 0.17 6.68
N TYR A 153 -6.69 0.14 6.92
CA TYR A 153 -7.32 0.67 8.15
C TYR A 153 -7.88 -0.43 9.04
N THR A 154 -7.96 -1.67 8.59
CA THR A 154 -8.40 -2.81 9.41
C THR A 154 -7.61 -4.07 9.09
N GLY A 155 -7.71 -5.06 9.99
CA GLY A 155 -6.98 -6.31 9.93
C GLY A 155 -5.76 -6.34 10.85
N ALA A 156 -5.05 -7.49 10.89
CA ALA A 156 -3.81 -7.58 11.69
C ALA A 156 -2.64 -6.87 11.02
N ILE A 157 -2.55 -6.99 9.69
CA ILE A 157 -1.45 -6.51 8.87
C ILE A 157 -1.98 -5.89 7.57
N GLY A 158 -1.22 -4.95 7.02
CA GLY A 158 -1.59 -4.16 5.85
C GLY A 158 -1.20 -4.78 4.51
N THR A 159 0.05 -5.17 4.32
CA THR A 159 0.51 -5.80 3.06
C THR A 159 1.74 -6.63 3.35
N GLU A 160 1.81 -7.83 2.79
CA GLU A 160 3.00 -8.67 2.86
C GLU A 160 3.86 -8.43 1.63
N TYR A 161 5.18 -8.40 1.84
CA TYR A 161 6.15 -8.19 0.78
C TYR A 161 7.41 -9.01 1.04
N THR A 162 8.26 -9.12 0.02
CA THR A 162 9.60 -9.68 0.19
C THR A 162 10.57 -9.07 -0.80
N ARG A 163 11.86 -9.30 -0.57
CA ARG A 163 12.95 -8.87 -1.44
C ARG A 163 13.14 -9.81 -2.62
N ASP A 164 13.66 -9.28 -3.73
CA ASP A 164 13.89 -10.05 -4.96
C ASP A 164 14.74 -11.32 -4.76
N SER A 165 15.71 -11.29 -3.84
CA SER A 165 16.58 -12.45 -3.55
C SER A 165 15.83 -13.63 -2.92
N ASN A 166 14.67 -13.39 -2.31
CA ASN A 166 13.81 -14.41 -1.74
C ASN A 166 12.79 -14.98 -2.74
N VAL A 167 12.86 -14.57 -4.01
CA VAL A 167 11.83 -14.87 -5.01
C VAL A 167 12.38 -15.82 -6.07
N ASP A 168 11.59 -16.84 -6.39
CA ASP A 168 11.75 -17.58 -7.63
C ASP A 168 10.98 -16.90 -8.77
N PHE A 169 11.69 -16.08 -9.53
CA PHE A 169 11.11 -15.34 -10.65
C PHE A 169 10.68 -16.23 -11.82
N TRP A 170 11.18 -17.47 -11.91
CA TRP A 170 10.70 -18.40 -12.92
C TRP A 170 9.29 -18.87 -12.53
N GLU A 171 9.10 -19.30 -11.29
CA GLU A 171 7.79 -19.69 -10.75
C GLU A 171 6.79 -18.52 -10.82
N LEU A 172 7.21 -17.30 -10.40
CA LEU A 172 6.36 -16.10 -10.43
C LEU A 172 5.80 -15.82 -11.83
N LYS A 173 6.60 -15.97 -12.88
CA LYS A 173 6.21 -15.67 -14.27
C LYS A 173 5.36 -16.76 -14.92
N HIS A 174 5.47 -17.99 -14.46
CA HIS A 174 4.78 -19.15 -15.06
C HIS A 174 3.60 -19.64 -14.20
N CYS A 175 3.07 -18.75 -13.36
CA CYS A 175 1.92 -19.03 -12.47
C CYS A 175 2.16 -20.22 -11.54
N GLY A 176 3.40 -20.34 -11.03
CA GLY A 176 3.75 -21.30 -10.00
C GLY A 176 2.86 -21.17 -8.77
N ASN A 177 2.76 -22.26 -8.00
CA ASN A 177 2.09 -22.22 -6.70
C ASN A 177 2.77 -21.14 -5.82
N ASN A 178 2.00 -20.40 -5.03
CA ASN A 178 2.52 -19.40 -4.08
C ASN A 178 3.65 -19.97 -3.22
N ASP A 179 3.54 -21.24 -2.83
CA ASP A 179 4.51 -21.95 -2.01
C ASP A 179 5.87 -22.13 -2.69
N HIS A 180 5.93 -22.05 -4.02
CA HIS A 180 7.18 -22.20 -4.79
C HIS A 180 7.78 -20.85 -5.20
N ILE A 181 6.99 -19.78 -5.16
CA ILE A 181 7.47 -18.43 -5.50
C ILE A 181 8.42 -17.90 -4.43
N ILE A 182 8.21 -18.27 -3.17
CA ILE A 182 9.00 -17.78 -2.03
C ILE A 182 10.01 -18.84 -1.62
N ARG A 183 11.29 -18.46 -1.57
CA ARG A 183 12.39 -19.37 -1.23
C ARG A 183 12.46 -19.66 0.27
N ASP A 184 12.24 -18.62 1.09
CA ASP A 184 12.23 -18.68 2.53
C ASP A 184 11.06 -17.84 3.09
N VAL A 185 10.12 -18.52 3.74
CA VAL A 185 8.96 -17.87 4.39
C VAL A 185 9.36 -16.98 5.57
N GLY A 186 10.53 -17.21 6.18
CA GLY A 186 11.07 -16.39 7.26
C GLY A 186 11.57 -15.02 6.81
N GLU A 187 11.75 -14.82 5.50
CA GLU A 187 12.10 -13.54 4.88
C GLU A 187 10.88 -12.77 4.31
N ILE A 188 9.66 -13.23 4.64
CA ILE A 188 8.45 -12.45 4.36
C ILE A 188 8.36 -11.33 5.40
N GLU A 189 8.17 -10.11 4.92
CA GLU A 189 7.97 -8.92 5.74
C GLU A 189 6.53 -8.42 5.59
N SER A 190 6.07 -7.62 6.55
CA SER A 190 4.73 -7.04 6.55
C SER A 190 4.75 -5.56 6.89
N VAL A 191 3.86 -4.81 6.24
CA VAL A 191 3.53 -3.43 6.61
C VAL A 191 2.38 -3.44 7.61
N ASP A 192 2.48 -2.64 8.67
CA ASP A 192 1.47 -2.52 9.71
C ASP A 192 0.21 -1.81 9.19
N VAL A 193 -0.92 -2.06 9.85
CA VAL A 193 -2.15 -1.30 9.62
C VAL A 193 -1.95 0.15 10.04
N GLY A 194 -2.43 1.08 9.20
CA GLY A 194 -2.31 2.52 9.37
C GLY A 194 -1.12 3.14 8.64
N ASP A 195 -0.04 2.38 8.38
CA ASP A 195 1.16 2.88 7.71
C ASP A 195 0.92 3.22 6.23
N PHE A 196 1.73 4.13 5.71
CA PHE A 196 1.71 4.47 4.30
C PHE A 196 2.71 3.63 3.54
N LEU A 197 2.24 2.92 2.52
CA LEU A 197 3.07 2.12 1.62
C LEU A 197 2.93 2.64 0.19
N PHE A 198 4.06 2.94 -0.45
CA PHE A 198 4.15 3.09 -1.91
C PHE A 198 4.82 1.87 -2.52
N ILE A 199 4.07 1.16 -3.36
CA ILE A 199 4.51 0.03 -4.15
C ILE A 199 4.91 0.55 -5.53
N MET A 200 6.18 0.40 -5.91
CA MET A 200 6.58 0.65 -7.30
C MET A 200 6.11 -0.53 -8.14
N GLY A 201 5.42 -0.25 -9.24
CA GLY A 201 4.96 -1.26 -10.17
C GLY A 201 6.02 -1.61 -11.22
N SER A 202 5.72 -2.60 -12.05
CA SER A 202 6.61 -3.05 -13.12
C SER A 202 6.87 -2.00 -14.20
N LYS A 203 6.09 -0.90 -14.23
CA LYS A 203 6.24 0.21 -15.17
C LYS A 203 6.85 1.47 -14.52
N PHE A 204 7.36 1.36 -13.29
CA PHE A 204 7.99 2.50 -12.64
C PHE A 204 9.31 2.87 -13.34
N HIS A 205 9.37 4.06 -13.91
CA HIS A 205 10.45 4.52 -14.79
C HIS A 205 11.86 4.62 -14.16
N LYS A 206 11.97 4.68 -12.83
CA LYS A 206 13.27 4.83 -12.12
C LYS A 206 13.70 3.58 -11.34
N GLY A 207 12.91 2.50 -11.38
CA GLY A 207 13.09 1.34 -10.51
C GLY A 207 13.73 0.13 -11.17
N THR A 208 14.27 -0.77 -10.37
CA THR A 208 14.88 -2.04 -10.80
C THR A 208 13.84 -3.16 -11.02
N GLY A 209 12.55 -2.83 -11.14
CA GLY A 209 11.42 -3.76 -11.16
C GLY A 209 10.36 -3.41 -10.11
N GLY A 210 9.23 -4.13 -10.09
CA GLY A 210 8.17 -3.88 -9.10
C GLY A 210 8.39 -4.63 -7.78
N LEU A 211 7.80 -4.14 -6.70
CA LEU A 211 7.80 -4.84 -5.41
C LEU A 211 6.96 -6.12 -5.50
N ILE A 212 7.53 -7.24 -5.06
CA ILE A 212 6.79 -8.49 -4.87
C ILE A 212 5.97 -8.38 -3.60
N HIS A 213 4.64 -8.47 -3.74
CA HIS A 213 3.73 -8.31 -2.63
C HIS A 213 2.46 -9.17 -2.79
N LYS A 214 1.73 -9.33 -1.69
CA LYS A 214 0.38 -9.89 -1.67
C LYS A 214 -0.46 -9.30 -0.54
N SER A 215 -1.76 -9.53 -0.60
CA SER A 215 -2.61 -9.35 0.57
C SER A 215 -2.28 -10.42 1.63
N PRO A 216 -2.38 -10.07 2.92
CA PRO A 216 -2.34 -11.03 4.01
C PRO A 216 -3.33 -12.17 3.84
N GLU A 217 -3.07 -13.26 4.55
CA GLU A 217 -4.06 -14.32 4.71
C GLU A 217 -5.36 -13.82 5.35
N LYS A 218 -6.47 -14.44 4.94
CA LYS A 218 -7.80 -14.14 5.49
C LYS A 218 -7.82 -14.41 6.98
N ARG A 219 -8.55 -13.58 7.71
CA ARG A 219 -8.80 -13.77 9.14
C ARG A 219 -10.28 -14.00 9.38
N TYR A 220 -10.57 -14.78 10.41
CA TYR A 220 -11.93 -15.12 10.80
C TYR A 220 -12.15 -14.76 12.27
N HIS A 221 -13.34 -14.26 12.59
CA HIS A 221 -13.82 -14.13 13.94
C HIS A 221 -14.04 -15.53 14.57
N LYS A 222 -14.23 -15.57 15.89
CA LYS A 222 -14.49 -16.83 16.62
C LYS A 222 -15.74 -17.58 16.14
N ASP A 223 -16.68 -16.87 15.53
CA ASP A 223 -17.91 -17.42 14.97
C ASP A 223 -17.77 -17.85 13.49
N GLY A 224 -16.55 -17.82 12.93
CA GLY A 224 -16.27 -18.24 11.56
C GLY A 224 -16.55 -17.20 10.49
N ARG A 225 -17.03 -16.00 10.86
CA ARG A 225 -17.21 -14.89 9.90
C ARG A 225 -15.87 -14.29 9.51
N ILE A 226 -15.72 -13.85 8.27
CA ILE A 226 -14.49 -13.21 7.79
C ILE A 226 -14.34 -11.79 8.34
N VAL A 227 -13.10 -11.41 8.69
CA VAL A 227 -12.74 -10.06 9.11
C VAL A 227 -12.51 -9.21 7.86
N ASN A 228 -13.34 -8.17 7.68
CA ASN A 228 -13.23 -7.29 6.52
C ASN A 228 -11.98 -6.38 6.60
N ARG A 229 -11.31 -6.20 5.46
CA ARG A 229 -10.14 -5.32 5.31
C ARG A 229 -10.49 -4.07 4.52
N LEU A 230 -10.44 -2.91 5.17
CA LEU A 230 -10.64 -1.61 4.53
C LEU A 230 -9.30 -1.02 4.08
N VAL A 231 -9.21 -0.66 2.81
CA VAL A 231 -7.99 -0.14 2.18
C VAL A 231 -8.30 1.10 1.34
N LEU A 232 -7.52 2.17 1.55
CA LEU A 232 -7.44 3.30 0.64
C LEU A 232 -6.28 3.06 -0.34
N LYS A 233 -6.50 3.29 -1.62
CA LYS A 233 -5.46 3.23 -2.65
C LYS A 233 -5.46 4.50 -3.49
N VAL A 234 -4.26 4.95 -3.85
CA VAL A 234 -4.01 5.98 -4.86
C VAL A 234 -3.09 5.37 -5.90
N ASP A 235 -3.69 4.94 -7.01
CA ASP A 235 -2.98 4.25 -8.08
C ASP A 235 -2.49 5.26 -9.13
N ILE A 236 -1.28 5.00 -9.63
CA ILE A 236 -0.70 5.69 -10.77
C ILE A 236 -0.88 4.79 -12.00
N PRO A 237 -1.89 5.04 -12.85
CA PRO A 237 -2.13 4.23 -14.03
C PRO A 237 -0.96 4.33 -15.02
N SER A 238 -0.87 3.32 -15.90
CA SER A 238 0.09 3.28 -17.01
C SER A 238 -0.26 4.30 -18.09
#